data_AF-A0A973H681-F1
#
_entry.id   AF-A0A973H681-F1
#
_cell.length_a   1.000
_cell.length_b   1.000
_cell.length_c   1.000
_cell.angle_alpha   90.00
_cell.angle_beta   90.00
_cell.angle_gamma   90.00
#
_symmetry.space_group_name_H-M   'P 1'
#
loop_
_entity.id
_entity.type
_entity.pdbx_description
1 polymer ?
#
loop_
_entity_poly.entity_id
_entity_poly.type
_entity_poly.pdbx_seq_one_letter_code
_entity_poly.pdbx_strand_id
1 'polypeptide(L)'
;MTPDETVILARYVRALCPQQKFDEYTPDAWHDVLGEHTLTDARQAAARVAKRQPFVAPSEIVAEIGTIRKERTHDFVYEPPGGDTDPNYLERYRQQLAATGNGQRPPVVHKELSARPVAELLGAVGRDIPADVAAVRRPGPLGVECPACRAAIGRPCRIAPSGRERAPHEAREHAVHGREHDPAAEEQRRKNASRHLTEETNA
;
A
#
# COMPACT_ATOMS: atom_id res chain seq x y z
N MET A 1 -12.86 -3.46 27.33
CA MET A 1 -13.94 -4.31 27.88
C MET A 1 -13.55 -4.63 29.30
N THR A 2 -14.52 -4.86 30.19
CA THR A 2 -14.23 -5.26 31.58
C THR A 2 -13.89 -6.75 31.66
N PRO A 3 -13.30 -7.24 32.78
CA PRO A 3 -13.06 -8.68 32.97
C PRO A 3 -14.33 -9.52 32.75
N ASP A 4 -15.46 -9.10 33.33
CA ASP A 4 -16.77 -9.74 33.15
C ASP A 4 -17.22 -9.79 31.68
N GLU A 5 -17.02 -8.71 30.93
CA GLU A 5 -17.32 -8.70 29.50
C GLU A 5 -16.46 -9.69 28.72
N THR A 6 -15.20 -9.89 29.11
CA THR A 6 -14.36 -10.90 28.47
C THR A 6 -14.75 -12.34 28.86
N VAL A 7 -15.30 -12.57 30.06
CA VAL A 7 -15.95 -13.86 30.39
C VAL A 7 -17.14 -14.12 29.46
N ILE A 8 -17.95 -13.09 29.18
CA ILE A 8 -19.06 -13.16 28.22
C ILE A 8 -18.51 -13.49 26.82
N LEU A 9 -17.43 -12.84 26.39
CA LEU A 9 -16.80 -13.10 25.10
C LEU A 9 -16.25 -14.52 25.00
N ALA A 10 -15.55 -15.02 26.02
CA ALA A 10 -15.01 -16.37 26.05
C ALA A 10 -16.14 -17.42 25.95
N ARG A 11 -17.25 -17.22 26.67
CA ARG A 11 -18.46 -18.06 26.54
C ARG A 11 -19.05 -18.02 25.13
N TYR A 12 -19.08 -16.83 24.52
CA TYR A 12 -19.55 -16.65 23.14
C TYR A 12 -18.66 -17.40 22.14
N VAL A 13 -17.34 -17.27 22.25
CA VAL A 13 -16.39 -17.99 21.37
C VAL A 13 -16.49 -19.50 21.59
N ARG A 14 -16.62 -19.98 22.83
CA ARG A 14 -16.83 -21.41 23.11
C ARG A 14 -18.08 -21.95 22.42
N ALA A 15 -19.15 -21.15 22.31
CA ALA A 15 -20.36 -21.55 21.60
C ALA A 15 -20.15 -21.57 20.07
N LEU A 16 -19.34 -20.67 19.52
CA LEU A 16 -18.98 -20.66 18.09
C LEU A 16 -18.03 -21.81 17.72
N CYS A 17 -17.08 -22.11 18.61
CA CYS A 17 -15.97 -23.03 18.40
C CYS A 17 -15.97 -24.11 19.50
N PRO A 18 -16.92 -25.06 19.51
CA PRO A 18 -17.09 -26.02 20.60
C PRO A 18 -15.92 -26.98 20.80
N GLN A 19 -15.05 -27.14 19.80
CA GLN A 19 -13.84 -27.96 19.88
C GLN A 19 -12.67 -27.23 20.57
N GLN A 20 -12.75 -25.91 20.72
CA GLN A 20 -11.72 -25.11 21.38
C GLN A 20 -11.77 -25.32 22.89
N LYS A 21 -10.63 -25.64 23.50
CA LYS A 21 -10.53 -25.83 24.95
C LYS A 21 -10.57 -24.47 25.65
N PHE A 22 -11.48 -24.34 26.60
CA PHE A 22 -11.58 -23.21 27.52
C PHE A 22 -11.57 -23.77 28.94
N ASP A 23 -10.78 -23.15 29.81
CA ASP A 23 -10.74 -23.40 31.25
C ASP A 23 -11.19 -22.16 32.02
N GLU A 24 -11.06 -22.21 33.35
CA GLU A 24 -11.48 -21.11 34.24
C GLU A 24 -10.60 -19.85 34.12
N TYR A 25 -9.34 -19.98 33.70
CA TYR A 25 -8.38 -18.87 33.58
C TYR A 25 -8.30 -18.28 32.16
N THR A 26 -8.88 -18.97 31.18
CA THR A 26 -8.89 -18.53 29.78
C THR A 26 -9.46 -17.11 29.63
N PRO A 27 -10.57 -16.73 30.30
CA PRO A 27 -11.06 -15.35 30.23
C PRO A 27 -10.05 -14.33 30.76
N ASP A 28 -9.36 -14.60 31.87
CA ASP A 28 -8.39 -13.66 32.45
C ASP A 28 -7.22 -13.42 31.47
N ALA A 29 -6.68 -14.50 30.90
CA ALA A 29 -5.62 -14.40 29.88
C ALA A 29 -6.09 -13.68 28.60
N TRP A 30 -7.36 -13.83 28.24
CA TRP A 30 -7.94 -13.09 27.11
C TRP A 30 -8.15 -11.62 27.45
N HIS A 31 -8.41 -11.28 28.70
CA HIS A 31 -8.61 -9.91 29.14
C HIS A 31 -7.31 -9.10 29.01
N ASP A 32 -6.17 -9.71 29.32
CA ASP A 32 -4.85 -9.08 29.13
C ASP A 32 -4.59 -8.64 27.68
N VAL A 33 -5.19 -9.34 26.71
CA VAL A 33 -5.02 -9.04 25.28
C VAL A 33 -6.14 -8.13 24.74
N LEU A 34 -7.37 -8.30 25.21
CA LEU A 34 -8.56 -7.67 24.63
C LEU A 34 -9.14 -6.53 25.48
N GLY A 35 -8.58 -6.27 26.66
CA GLY A 35 -9.09 -5.31 27.64
C GLY A 35 -9.26 -3.88 27.10
N GLU A 36 -8.46 -3.48 26.13
CA GLU A 36 -8.56 -2.15 25.50
C GLU A 36 -9.69 -2.02 24.46
N HIS A 37 -10.34 -3.11 24.08
CA HIS A 37 -11.35 -3.14 23.03
C HIS A 37 -12.78 -3.24 23.56
N THR A 38 -13.77 -2.81 22.80
CA THR A 38 -15.18 -2.91 23.21
C THR A 38 -15.70 -4.35 23.05
N LEU A 39 -16.62 -4.78 23.92
CA LEU A 39 -17.25 -6.10 23.79
C LEU A 39 -17.98 -6.26 22.44
N THR A 40 -18.63 -5.19 21.97
CA THR A 40 -19.34 -5.17 20.69
C THR A 40 -18.39 -5.47 19.52
N ASP A 41 -17.25 -4.79 19.44
CA ASP A 41 -16.28 -5.02 18.37
C ASP A 41 -15.66 -6.40 18.46
N ALA A 42 -15.32 -6.85 19.66
CA ALA A 42 -14.72 -8.17 19.86
C ALA A 42 -15.68 -9.31 19.50
N ARG A 43 -16.98 -9.19 19.81
CA ARG A 43 -17.99 -10.17 19.38
C ARG A 43 -18.16 -10.19 17.87
N GLN A 44 -18.24 -9.02 17.24
CA GLN A 44 -18.34 -8.92 15.78
C GLN A 44 -17.10 -9.52 15.10
N ALA A 45 -15.91 -9.22 15.61
CA ALA A 45 -14.65 -9.76 15.13
C ALA A 45 -14.58 -11.28 15.30
N ALA A 46 -14.89 -11.81 16.49
CA ALA A 46 -14.91 -13.25 16.74
C ALA A 46 -15.87 -13.98 15.78
N ALA A 47 -17.05 -13.43 15.51
CA ALA A 47 -18.00 -13.99 14.56
C ALA A 47 -17.45 -14.00 13.12
N ARG A 48 -16.72 -12.95 12.70
CA ARG A 48 -16.08 -12.89 11.37
C ARG A 48 -14.94 -13.91 11.24
N VAL A 49 -14.13 -14.09 12.28
CA VAL A 49 -13.06 -15.10 12.30
C VAL A 49 -13.67 -16.51 12.26
N ALA A 50 -14.64 -16.81 13.11
CA ALA A 50 -15.27 -18.13 13.19
C ALA A 50 -15.99 -18.56 11.89
N LYS A 51 -16.39 -17.61 11.03
CA LYS A 51 -16.94 -17.93 9.70
C LYS A 51 -15.90 -18.51 8.74
N ARG A 52 -14.61 -18.23 8.95
CA ARG A 52 -13.52 -18.60 8.03
C ARG A 52 -12.71 -19.79 8.54
N GLN A 53 -12.73 -20.05 9.83
CA GLN A 53 -11.88 -21.06 10.47
C GLN A 53 -12.54 -21.65 11.73
N PRO A 54 -12.19 -22.89 12.11
CA PRO A 54 -12.82 -23.59 13.21
C PRO A 54 -12.40 -23.12 14.62
N PHE A 55 -11.31 -22.35 14.74
CA PHE A 55 -10.77 -21.85 16.00
C PHE A 55 -10.60 -20.33 15.96
N VAL A 56 -10.69 -19.68 17.11
CA VAL A 56 -10.51 -18.22 17.23
C VAL A 56 -9.48 -17.91 18.30
N ALA A 57 -8.38 -17.26 17.90
CA ALA A 57 -7.37 -16.74 18.81
C ALA A 57 -7.61 -15.26 19.15
N PRO A 58 -7.23 -14.79 20.36
CA PRO A 58 -7.32 -13.37 20.73
C PRO A 58 -6.62 -12.42 19.74
N SER A 59 -5.44 -12.81 19.23
CA SER A 59 -4.70 -12.00 18.25
C SER A 59 -5.45 -11.81 16.93
N GLU A 60 -6.24 -12.79 16.51
CA GLU A 60 -7.07 -12.71 15.30
C GLU A 60 -8.27 -11.80 15.52
N ILE A 61 -8.85 -11.83 16.73
CA ILE A 61 -9.89 -10.88 17.14
C ILE A 61 -9.32 -9.45 17.07
N VAL A 62 -8.13 -9.19 17.62
CA VAL A 62 -7.48 -7.86 17.54
C VAL A 62 -7.28 -7.42 16.09
N ALA A 63 -6.76 -8.31 15.23
CA ALA A 63 -6.55 -8.01 13.83
C ALA A 63 -7.88 -7.67 13.10
N GLU A 64 -8.92 -8.45 13.36
CA GLU A 64 -10.24 -8.24 12.75
C GLU A 64 -10.96 -6.99 13.30
N ILE A 65 -10.78 -6.65 14.59
CA ILE A 65 -11.21 -5.36 15.14
C ILE A 65 -10.55 -4.22 14.36
N GLY A 66 -9.24 -4.32 14.08
CA GLY A 66 -8.53 -3.37 13.23
C GLY A 66 -9.18 -3.22 11.85
N THR A 67 -9.57 -4.32 11.21
CA THR A 67 -10.30 -4.32 9.94
C THR A 67 -11.67 -3.65 10.04
N ILE A 68 -12.47 -4.00 11.05
CA ILE A 68 -13.79 -3.40 11.30
C ILE A 68 -13.66 -1.88 11.50
N ARG A 69 -12.66 -1.44 12.28
CA ARG A 69 -12.41 -0.01 12.52
C ARG A 69 -12.02 0.70 11.23
N LYS A 70 -11.15 0.10 10.40
CA LYS A 70 -10.77 0.63 9.09
C LYS A 70 -11.98 0.78 8.16
N GLU A 71 -12.86 -0.22 8.11
CA GLU A 71 -14.10 -0.16 7.34
C GLU A 71 -14.98 1.01 7.78
N ARG A 72 -15.14 1.23 9.09
CA ARG A 72 -15.93 2.35 9.63
C ARG A 72 -15.31 3.71 9.33
N THR A 73 -13.98 3.81 9.37
CA THR A 73 -13.26 5.07 9.12
C THR A 73 -12.96 5.32 7.65
N HIS A 74 -13.31 4.40 6.74
CA HIS A 74 -12.97 4.50 5.31
C HIS A 74 -13.51 5.80 4.69
N ASP A 75 -14.77 6.13 4.97
CA ASP A 75 -15.46 7.33 4.47
C ASP A 75 -15.51 8.44 5.53
N PHE A 76 -14.53 8.50 6.44
CA PHE A 76 -14.54 9.49 7.51
C PHE A 76 -14.32 10.90 6.96
N VAL A 77 -15.26 11.80 7.27
CA VAL A 77 -15.16 13.23 6.99
C VAL A 77 -15.12 13.98 8.31
N TYR A 78 -14.12 14.85 8.46
CA TYR A 78 -13.99 15.72 9.63
C TYR A 78 -15.02 16.84 9.58
N GLU A 79 -15.70 17.05 10.70
CA GLU A 79 -16.69 18.12 10.85
C GLU A 79 -16.11 19.23 11.74
N PRO A 80 -15.72 20.38 11.17
CA PRO A 80 -15.15 21.47 11.95
C PRO A 80 -16.22 22.14 12.84
N PRO A 81 -15.85 22.65 14.02
CA PRO A 81 -16.72 23.55 14.77
C PRO A 81 -16.96 24.84 13.98
N GLY A 82 -18.12 25.49 14.16
CA GLY A 82 -18.44 26.73 13.44
C GLY A 82 -17.41 27.85 13.68
N GLY A 83 -16.84 28.37 12.59
CA GLY A 83 -15.82 29.42 12.58
C GLY A 83 -14.72 29.15 11.53
N ASP A 84 -13.96 30.18 11.15
CA ASP A 84 -12.96 30.09 10.07
C ASP A 84 -11.64 29.40 10.49
N THR A 85 -11.38 29.18 11.78
CA THR A 85 -10.15 28.52 12.25
C THR A 85 -10.35 27.84 13.60
N ASP A 86 -10.14 26.52 13.67
CA ASP A 86 -10.13 25.76 14.94
C ASP A 86 -8.69 25.60 15.45
N PRO A 87 -8.31 26.25 16.57
CA PRO A 87 -7.00 26.09 17.18
C PRO A 87 -6.68 24.65 17.61
N ASN A 88 -7.71 23.84 17.85
CA ASN A 88 -7.58 22.46 18.35
C ASN A 88 -7.91 21.41 17.27
N TYR A 89 -7.76 21.77 16.00
CA TYR A 89 -8.10 20.93 14.84
C TYR A 89 -7.59 19.48 14.99
N LEU A 90 -6.30 19.29 15.29
CA LEU A 90 -5.69 17.95 15.35
C LEU A 90 -6.27 17.09 16.48
N GLU A 91 -6.55 17.69 17.63
CA GLU A 91 -7.11 16.97 18.76
C GLU A 91 -8.55 16.54 18.47
N ARG A 92 -9.38 17.47 17.97
CA ARG A 92 -10.75 17.14 17.57
C ARG A 92 -10.79 16.13 16.44
N TYR A 93 -9.89 16.25 15.46
CA TYR A 93 -9.79 15.30 14.37
C TYR A 93 -9.54 13.88 14.90
N ARG A 94 -8.57 13.71 15.80
CA ARG A 94 -8.28 12.42 16.43
C ARG A 94 -9.45 11.89 17.26
N GLN A 95 -10.11 12.77 18.03
CA GLN A 95 -11.29 12.40 18.81
C GLN A 95 -12.46 11.94 17.92
N GLN A 96 -12.75 12.68 16.85
CA GLN A 96 -13.79 12.32 15.89
C GLN A 96 -13.47 11.01 15.17
N LEU A 97 -12.23 10.84 14.72
CA LEU A 97 -11.78 9.61 14.06
C LEU A 97 -11.88 8.41 15.01
N ALA A 98 -11.47 8.57 16.27
CA ALA A 98 -11.59 7.54 17.29
C ALA A 98 -13.06 7.19 17.57
N ALA A 99 -13.93 8.19 17.70
CA ALA A 99 -15.36 8.00 17.90
C ALA A 99 -16.02 7.26 16.72
N THR A 100 -15.65 7.60 15.48
CA THR A 100 -16.12 6.89 14.29
C THR A 100 -15.60 5.45 14.23
N GLY A 101 -14.30 5.25 14.49
CA GLY A 101 -13.71 3.90 14.54
C GLY A 101 -14.37 3.01 15.60
N ASN A 102 -14.64 3.55 16.78
CA ASN A 102 -15.30 2.85 17.89
C ASN A 102 -16.82 2.69 17.68
N GLY A 103 -17.37 3.17 16.56
CA GLY A 103 -18.80 3.06 16.25
C GLY A 103 -19.72 3.96 17.09
N GLN A 104 -19.18 4.91 17.85
CA GLN A 104 -19.96 5.89 18.63
C GLN A 104 -20.52 7.02 17.77
N ARG A 105 -19.95 7.22 16.57
CA ARG A 105 -20.42 8.19 15.58
C ARG A 105 -20.50 7.52 14.21
N PRO A 106 -21.62 7.63 13.48
CA PRO A 106 -21.68 7.15 12.11
C PRO A 106 -20.72 7.99 11.22
N PRO A 107 -20.04 7.39 10.24
CA PRO A 107 -19.31 8.16 9.24
C PRO A 107 -20.30 9.03 8.46
N VAL A 108 -19.94 10.29 8.21
CA VAL A 108 -20.72 11.19 7.35
C VAL A 108 -20.46 10.78 5.91
N VAL A 109 -21.39 10.03 5.32
CA VAL A 109 -21.28 9.60 3.93
C VAL A 109 -21.89 10.68 3.02
N HIS A 110 -21.06 11.55 2.44
CA HIS A 110 -21.49 12.39 1.31
C HIS A 110 -21.55 11.52 0.04
N LYS A 111 -22.53 10.60 -0.03
CA LYS A 111 -22.67 9.67 -1.15
C LYS A 111 -23.49 10.25 -2.30
N GLU A 112 -23.19 11.47 -2.72
CA GLU A 112 -23.58 11.93 -4.06
C GLU A 112 -22.32 11.95 -4.93
N LEU A 113 -21.98 10.77 -5.45
CA LEU A 113 -21.03 10.68 -6.55
C LEU A 113 -21.70 11.31 -7.76
N SER A 114 -21.25 12.49 -8.17
CA SER A 114 -21.71 13.10 -9.42
C SER A 114 -21.29 12.21 -10.59
N ALA A 115 -22.20 11.99 -11.53
CA ALA A 115 -21.89 11.29 -12.77
C ALA A 115 -20.77 12.07 -13.48
N ARG A 116 -19.59 11.44 -13.63
CA ARG A 116 -18.51 12.04 -14.42
C ARG A 116 -18.99 12.10 -15.87
N PRO A 117 -18.75 13.20 -16.61
CA PRO A 117 -19.12 13.29 -18.02
C PRO A 117 -18.16 12.45 -18.86
N VAL A 118 -18.32 11.13 -18.81
CA VAL A 118 -17.46 10.17 -19.51
C VAL A 118 -17.48 10.44 -21.02
N ALA A 119 -18.62 10.86 -21.58
CA ALA A 119 -18.73 11.25 -22.98
C ALA A 119 -17.83 12.44 -23.36
N GLU A 120 -17.69 13.42 -22.47
CA GLU A 120 -16.82 14.59 -22.69
C GLU A 120 -15.33 14.19 -22.63
N LEU A 121 -14.98 13.34 -21.66
CA LEU A 121 -13.63 12.79 -21.53
C LEU A 121 -13.25 11.91 -22.74
N LEU A 122 -14.19 11.11 -23.24
CA LEU A 122 -14.00 10.28 -24.44
C LEU A 122 -13.95 11.12 -25.73
N GLY A 123 -14.52 12.32 -25.75
CA GLY A 123 -14.48 13.22 -26.90
C GLY A 123 -13.07 13.72 -27.26
N ALA A 124 -12.10 13.55 -26.37
CA ALA A 124 -10.68 13.84 -26.62
C ALA A 124 -9.87 12.60 -27.05
N VAL A 125 -10.43 11.40 -26.97
CA VAL A 125 -9.76 10.16 -27.38
C VAL A 125 -9.66 10.13 -28.91
N GLY A 126 -8.44 9.97 -29.43
CA GLY A 126 -8.17 9.94 -30.88
C GLY A 126 -7.88 11.30 -31.52
N ARG A 127 -7.77 12.38 -30.74
CA ARG A 127 -7.23 13.64 -31.25
C ARG A 127 -5.72 13.56 -31.38
N ASP A 128 -5.18 14.18 -32.43
CA ASP A 128 -3.74 14.34 -32.57
C ASP A 128 -3.20 15.18 -31.41
N ILE A 129 -2.17 14.65 -30.76
CA ILE A 129 -1.48 15.33 -29.67
C ILE A 129 -0.67 16.48 -30.28
N PRO A 130 -0.83 17.73 -29.81
CA PRO A 130 -0.01 18.86 -30.25
C PRO A 130 1.49 18.52 -30.22
N ALA A 131 2.22 18.89 -31.27
CA ALA A 131 3.62 18.49 -31.48
C ALA A 131 4.57 18.96 -30.36
N ASP A 132 4.20 20.03 -29.65
CA ASP A 132 4.89 20.56 -28.48
C ASP A 132 4.78 19.64 -27.25
N VAL A 133 3.69 18.89 -27.10
CA VAL A 133 3.48 17.91 -26.01
C VAL A 133 4.02 16.52 -26.38
N ALA A 134 4.08 16.18 -27.67
CA ALA A 134 4.73 14.95 -28.15
C ALA A 134 6.23 14.87 -27.78
N ALA A 135 6.85 16.02 -27.49
CA ALA A 135 8.23 16.10 -27.01
C ALA A 135 8.43 15.63 -25.55
N VAL A 136 7.35 15.38 -24.78
CA VAL A 136 7.44 14.89 -23.40
C VAL A 136 7.89 13.42 -23.40
N ARG A 137 9.20 13.22 -23.51
CA ARG A 137 9.86 11.93 -23.32
C ARG A 137 9.74 11.53 -21.85
N ARG A 138 9.49 10.23 -21.58
CA ARG A 138 9.50 9.70 -20.21
C ARG A 138 10.83 10.05 -19.54
N PRO A 139 10.83 10.52 -18.28
CA PRO A 139 12.06 10.80 -17.57
C PRO A 139 12.89 9.50 -17.44
N GLY A 140 14.17 9.59 -17.78
CA GLY A 140 15.13 8.48 -17.66
C GLY A 140 15.59 7.85 -18.99
N PRO A 141 16.56 6.92 -18.93
CA PRO A 141 17.28 6.37 -20.09
C PRO A 141 16.39 5.72 -21.15
N LEU A 142 15.20 5.24 -20.77
CA LEU A 142 14.25 4.61 -21.70
C LEU A 142 13.46 5.62 -22.53
N GLY A 143 13.55 6.93 -22.25
CA GLY A 143 12.89 8.01 -23.01
C GLY A 143 13.55 8.35 -24.35
N VAL A 144 14.74 7.81 -24.63
CA VAL A 144 15.46 7.98 -25.89
C VAL A 144 15.77 6.62 -26.53
N GLU A 145 15.97 6.60 -27.84
CA GLU A 145 16.49 5.42 -28.53
C GLU A 145 17.95 5.18 -28.14
N CYS A 146 18.33 3.92 -27.97
CA CYS A 146 19.71 3.59 -27.61
C CYS A 146 20.66 3.79 -28.80
N PRO A 147 21.67 4.66 -28.74
CA PRO A 147 22.63 4.85 -29.85
C PRO A 147 23.46 3.60 -30.12
N ALA A 148 23.76 2.80 -29.09
CA ALA A 148 24.64 1.64 -29.19
C ALA A 148 23.96 0.39 -29.75
N CYS A 149 22.72 0.11 -29.36
CA CYS A 149 22.02 -1.13 -29.76
C CYS A 149 20.69 -0.90 -30.47
N ARG A 150 20.35 0.36 -30.78
CA ARG A 150 19.12 0.78 -31.48
C ARG A 150 17.81 0.29 -30.84
N ALA A 151 17.83 0.01 -29.54
CA ALA A 151 16.62 -0.31 -28.79
C ALA A 151 15.67 0.90 -28.81
N ALA A 152 14.43 0.67 -29.25
CA ALA A 152 13.39 1.69 -29.34
C ALA A 152 13.07 2.32 -27.97
N ILE A 153 12.43 3.49 -28.00
CA ILE A 153 11.92 4.19 -26.81
C ILE A 153 11.01 3.23 -26.01
N GLY A 154 11.23 3.15 -24.70
CA GLY A 154 10.48 2.28 -23.80
C GLY A 154 10.89 0.80 -23.79
N ARG A 155 11.81 0.35 -24.67
CA ARG A 155 12.32 -1.03 -24.68
C ARG A 155 13.67 -1.14 -23.96
N PRO A 156 13.88 -2.15 -23.10
CA PRO A 156 15.17 -2.35 -22.44
C PRO A 156 16.25 -2.74 -23.46
N CYS A 157 17.50 -2.44 -23.13
CA CYS A 157 18.64 -2.90 -23.90
C CYS A 157 18.80 -4.42 -23.71
N ARG A 158 19.25 -5.11 -24.75
CA ARG A 158 19.45 -6.58 -24.74
C ARG A 158 20.92 -6.92 -24.99
N ILE A 159 21.36 -8.03 -24.40
CA ILE A 159 22.67 -8.63 -24.65
C ILE A 159 22.56 -9.48 -25.90
N ALA A 160 23.31 -9.15 -26.96
CA ALA A 160 23.42 -10.01 -28.14
C ALA A 160 24.47 -11.11 -27.88
N PRO A 161 24.25 -12.39 -28.30
CA PRO A 161 23.06 -12.93 -28.98
C PRO A 161 21.99 -13.51 -28.03
N SER A 162 22.24 -13.53 -26.71
CA SER A 162 21.39 -14.23 -25.73
C SER A 162 19.98 -13.65 -25.57
N GLY A 163 19.74 -12.42 -26.03
CA GLY A 163 18.43 -11.75 -25.98
C GLY A 163 18.00 -11.32 -24.58
N ARG A 164 18.80 -11.61 -23.54
CA ARG A 164 18.52 -11.24 -22.14
C ARG A 164 18.55 -9.73 -21.96
N GLU A 165 17.66 -9.24 -21.11
CA GLU A 165 17.60 -7.83 -20.74
C GLU A 165 18.83 -7.45 -19.91
N ARG A 166 19.31 -6.24 -20.11
CA ARG A 166 20.41 -5.63 -19.35
C ARG A 166 20.04 -4.22 -18.93
N ALA A 167 20.84 -3.69 -18.00
CA ALA A 167 20.87 -2.25 -17.74
C ALA A 167 21.09 -1.46 -19.05
N PRO A 168 20.51 -0.24 -19.17
CA PRO A 168 20.74 0.64 -20.31
C PRO A 168 22.23 0.76 -20.65
N HIS A 169 22.57 0.86 -21.94
CA HIS A 169 23.95 1.18 -22.32
C HIS A 169 24.33 2.57 -21.81
N GLU A 170 25.58 2.77 -21.41
CA GLU A 170 26.10 4.09 -21.01
C GLU A 170 25.81 5.13 -22.09
N ALA A 171 26.01 4.79 -23.37
CA ALA A 171 25.65 5.65 -24.51
C ALA A 171 24.19 6.15 -24.48
N ARG A 172 23.25 5.34 -23.97
CA ARG A 172 21.83 5.72 -23.84
C ARG A 172 21.60 6.64 -22.65
N GLU A 173 22.29 6.42 -21.54
CA GLU A 173 22.25 7.32 -20.38
C GLU A 173 22.88 8.69 -20.70
N HIS A 174 24.02 8.67 -21.38
CA HIS A 174 24.70 9.88 -21.86
C HIS A 174 23.79 10.69 -22.81
N ALA A 175 23.08 10.02 -23.74
CA ALA A 175 22.13 10.68 -24.63
C ALA A 175 20.95 11.36 -23.90
N VAL A 176 20.44 10.79 -22.79
CA VAL A 176 19.40 11.44 -21.98
C VAL A 176 19.92 12.65 -21.23
N HIS A 177 21.16 12.58 -20.74
CA HIS A 177 21.78 13.64 -19.95
C HIS A 177 22.54 14.67 -20.79
N GLY A 178 22.49 14.60 -22.13
CA GLY A 178 23.22 15.49 -23.03
C GLY A 178 24.73 15.40 -22.88
N ARG A 179 25.26 14.27 -22.39
CA ARG A 179 26.70 14.03 -22.19
C ARG A 179 27.28 13.38 -23.43
N GLU A 180 28.53 13.72 -23.75
CA GLU A 180 29.26 13.04 -24.80
C GLU A 180 29.65 11.62 -24.34
N HIS A 181 29.53 10.64 -25.24
CA HIS A 181 29.89 9.26 -24.98
C HIS A 181 31.22 8.95 -25.66
N ASP A 182 32.25 8.67 -24.86
CA ASP A 182 33.54 8.20 -25.36
C ASP A 182 33.60 6.66 -25.28
N PRO A 183 33.52 5.94 -26.43
CA PRO A 183 33.54 4.49 -26.46
C PRO A 183 34.88 3.89 -26.05
N ALA A 184 35.99 4.60 -26.27
CA ALA A 184 37.33 4.12 -25.91
C ALA A 184 37.54 4.15 -24.39
N ALA A 185 37.05 5.21 -23.73
CA ALA A 185 37.06 5.29 -22.28
C ALA A 185 36.14 4.24 -21.63
N GLU A 186 34.97 3.94 -22.23
CA GLU A 186 34.08 2.87 -21.74
C GLU A 186 34.76 1.49 -21.85
N GLU A 187 35.38 1.19 -22.99
CA GLU A 187 36.07 -0.09 -23.18
C GLU A 187 37.20 -0.28 -22.17
N GLN A 188 37.97 0.79 -21.89
CA GLN A 188 39.03 0.75 -20.89
C GLN A 188 38.49 0.54 -19.47
N ARG A 189 37.37 1.17 -19.09
CA ARG A 189 36.70 0.93 -17.80
C ARG A 189 36.25 -0.53 -17.67
N ARG A 190 35.66 -1.11 -18.72
CA ARG A 190 35.23 -2.52 -18.73
C ARG A 190 36.41 -3.46 -18.57
N LYS A 191 37.53 -3.22 -19.27
CA LYS A 191 38.78 -3.99 -19.13
C LYS A 191 39.32 -3.92 -17.70
N ASN A 192 39.36 -2.72 -17.11
CA ASN A 192 39.82 -2.54 -15.73
C ASN A 192 38.91 -3.24 -14.70
N ALA A 193 37.58 -3.16 -14.87
CA ALA A 193 36.63 -3.85 -14.00
C ALA A 193 36.74 -5.39 -14.12
N SER A 194 36.95 -5.92 -15.34
CA SER A 194 37.18 -7.36 -15.51
C SER A 194 38.48 -7.84 -14.87
N ARG A 195 39.53 -7.00 -14.86
CA ARG A 195 40.81 -7.31 -14.21
C ARG A 195 40.67 -7.41 -12.69
N HIS A 196 39.98 -6.45 -12.06
CA HIS A 196 39.72 -6.50 -10.62
C HIS A 196 38.93 -7.75 -10.20
N LEU A 197 37.91 -8.15 -10.98
CA LEU A 197 37.13 -9.35 -10.70
C LEU A 197 37.95 -10.66 -10.84
N THR A 198 38.93 -10.69 -11.74
CA THR A 198 39.84 -11.85 -11.90
C THR A 198 40.94 -11.89 -10.84
N GLU A 199 41.34 -10.75 -10.29
CA GLU A 199 42.33 -10.66 -9.21
C GLU A 199 41.70 -11.05 -7.85
N GLU A 200 40.45 -10.68 -7.59
CA GLU A 200 39.71 -11.06 -6.38
C GLU A 200 39.28 -12.54 -6.34
N THR A 201 39.21 -13.22 -7.49
CA THR A 201 38.83 -14.64 -7.56
C THR A 201 40.03 -15.60 -7.51
N ASN A 202 41.25 -15.09 -7.64
CA ASN A 202 42.50 -15.88 -7.59
C ASN A 202 43.33 -15.63 -6.30
N ALA A 203 42.80 -14.84 -5.37
CA ALA A 203 43.34 -14.66 -4.01
C ALA A 203 42.51 -15.47 -3.00
#